data_AF-A0A7X3RP39-F1
#
_entry.id   AF-A0A7X3RP39-F1
#
_cell.length_a   1.000
_cell.length_b   1.000
_cell.length_c   1.000
_cell.angle_alpha   90.00
_cell.angle_beta   90.00
_cell.angle_gamma   90.00
#
_symmetry.space_group_name_H-M   'P 1'
#
loop_
_entity.id
_entity.type
_entity.pdbx_description
1 polymer ?
#
loop_
_entity_poly.entity_id
_entity_poly.type
_entity_poly.pdbx_seq_one_letter_code
_entity_poly.pdbx_strand_id
1 'polypeptide(L)'
;MKDSGIEERHPNRVVRILVVLFFGLLLVALGAMKWGGWQVGEMGTDLSSVSSERYGFHLKEVGKQVGIDFVHEAPVLDAKLDHIMPIIASMGAAVSVVDYDRDGWQDLYVTSSRKGSLNRLYRNLGGMGFEDVAAAMGVADVNRAGVSMGS
;
A
#
# COMPACT_ATOMS: atom_id res chain seq x y z
N MET A 1 -47.50 46.36 27.16
CA MET A 1 -47.22 47.38 26.12
C MET A 1 -45.72 47.59 26.08
N LYS A 2 -44.98 47.21 25.04
CA LYS A 2 -45.27 47.28 23.60
C LYS A 2 -44.75 46.04 22.88
N ASP A 3 -45.59 45.46 22.02
CA ASP A 3 -45.17 44.65 20.87
C ASP A 3 -44.27 45.48 19.97
N SER A 4 -43.05 45.00 19.70
CA SER A 4 -42.22 45.48 18.60
C SER A 4 -42.20 44.39 17.54
N GLY A 5 -43.04 44.57 16.52
CA GLY A 5 -43.17 43.67 15.39
C GLY A 5 -41.82 43.40 14.71
N ILE A 6 -41.54 42.12 14.51
CA ILE A 6 -40.44 41.66 13.66
C ILE A 6 -40.90 41.91 12.22
N GLU A 7 -40.46 43.03 11.66
CA GLU A 7 -40.64 43.34 10.25
C GLU A 7 -39.79 42.34 9.44
N GLU A 8 -40.41 41.34 8.83
CA GLU A 8 -39.74 40.43 7.91
C GLU A 8 -39.21 41.22 6.71
N ARG A 9 -37.94 41.65 6.79
CA ARG A 9 -37.22 42.20 5.65
C ARG A 9 -37.06 41.11 4.60
N HIS A 10 -37.96 41.09 3.63
CA HIS A 10 -37.79 40.29 2.42
C HIS A 10 -36.44 40.66 1.78
N PRO A 11 -35.57 39.68 1.48
CA PRO A 11 -34.26 39.97 0.94
C PRO A 11 -34.41 40.75 -0.38
N ASN A 12 -33.72 41.90 -0.45
CA ASN A 12 -33.70 42.79 -1.61
C ASN A 12 -33.36 41.99 -2.88
N ARG A 13 -33.92 42.39 -4.04
CA ARG A 13 -33.71 41.69 -5.33
C ARG A 13 -32.22 41.39 -5.61
N VAL A 14 -31.34 42.31 -5.22
CA VAL A 14 -29.87 42.14 -5.31
C VAL A 14 -29.36 40.98 -4.45
N VAL A 15 -29.82 40.85 -3.21
CA VAL A 15 -29.45 39.74 -2.30
C VAL A 15 -29.93 38.41 -2.85
N ARG A 16 -31.15 38.35 -3.42
CA ARG A 16 -31.66 37.13 -4.07
C ARG A 16 -30.82 36.74 -5.29
N ILE A 17 -30.43 37.72 -6.12
CA ILE A 17 -29.56 37.48 -7.28
C ILE A 17 -28.19 36.97 -6.82
N LEU A 18 -27.58 37.58 -5.80
CA LEU A 18 -26.28 37.16 -5.28
C LEU A 18 -26.32 35.75 -4.68
N VAL A 19 -27.40 35.38 -3.98
CA VAL A 19 -27.59 34.03 -3.44
C VAL A 19 -27.74 33.01 -4.57
N VAL A 20 -28.52 33.29 -5.62
CA VAL A 20 -28.66 32.38 -6.77
C VAL A 20 -27.33 32.23 -7.51
N LEU A 21 -26.57 33.32 -7.69
CA LEU A 21 -25.25 33.26 -8.31
C LEU A 21 -24.26 32.44 -7.45
N PHE A 22 -24.27 32.62 -6.13
CA PHE A 22 -23.42 31.87 -5.21
C PHE A 22 -23.70 30.37 -5.26
N PHE A 23 -24.98 29.96 -5.12
CA PHE A 23 -25.35 28.54 -5.19
C PHE A 23 -25.20 27.96 -6.61
N GLY A 24 -25.40 28.76 -7.66
CA GLY A 24 -25.13 28.36 -9.04
C GLY A 24 -23.64 28.07 -9.28
N LEU A 25 -22.75 28.96 -8.82
CA LEU A 25 -21.30 28.76 -8.88
C LEU A 25 -20.85 27.57 -8.03
N LEU A 26 -21.46 27.37 -6.86
CA LEU A 26 -21.17 26.25 -5.98
C LEU A 26 -21.57 24.91 -6.63
N LEU A 27 -22.73 24.85 -7.29
CA LEU A 27 -23.18 23.65 -8.02
C LEU A 27 -22.29 23.35 -9.24
N VAL A 28 -21.82 24.37 -9.97
CA VAL A 28 -20.84 24.20 -11.05
C VAL A 28 -19.51 23.68 -10.51
N ALA A 29 -19.02 24.20 -9.39
CA ALA A 29 -17.79 23.73 -8.76
C ALA A 29 -17.90 22.27 -8.25
N LEU A 30 -19.02 21.91 -7.62
CA LEU A 30 -19.29 20.54 -7.16
C LEU A 30 -19.51 19.56 -8.33
N GLY A 31 -20.16 20.02 -9.41
CA GLY A 31 -20.30 19.27 -10.65
C GLY A 31 -18.94 19.04 -11.35
N ALA A 32 -18.08 20.07 -11.37
CA ALA A 32 -16.71 19.95 -11.88
C ALA A 32 -15.85 19.01 -11.03
N MET A 33 -16.05 18.95 -9.71
CA MET A 33 -15.39 17.95 -8.84
C MET A 33 -15.86 16.52 -9.09
N LYS A 34 -17.11 16.30 -9.52
CA LYS A 34 -17.62 14.96 -9.87
C LYS A 34 -17.36 14.54 -11.31
N TRP A 35 -17.16 15.49 -12.23
CA TRP A 35 -16.89 15.21 -13.65
C TRP A 35 -15.38 15.23 -13.98
N GLY A 36 -14.62 16.05 -13.25
CA GLY A 36 -13.17 15.97 -13.18
C GLY A 36 -12.75 14.90 -12.19
N GLY A 37 -13.25 13.67 -12.37
CA GLY A 37 -12.52 12.51 -11.86
C GLY A 37 -11.13 12.63 -12.46
N TRP A 38 -10.17 13.05 -11.64
CA TRP A 38 -8.76 13.00 -11.99
C TRP A 38 -8.47 11.54 -12.28
N GLN A 39 -8.58 11.17 -13.56
CA GLN A 39 -7.85 10.04 -14.07
C GLN A 39 -6.41 10.46 -13.89
N VAL A 40 -5.84 10.13 -12.74
CA VAL A 40 -4.44 9.76 -12.69
C VAL A 40 -4.38 8.59 -13.65
N GLY A 41 -4.19 8.90 -14.94
CA GLY A 41 -3.69 7.91 -15.86
C GLY A 41 -2.40 7.47 -15.20
N GLU A 42 -2.36 6.23 -14.74
CA GLU A 42 -1.10 5.52 -14.66
C GLU A 42 -0.50 5.63 -16.05
N MET A 43 0.28 6.69 -16.30
CA MET A 43 1.24 6.73 -17.36
C MET A 43 2.40 5.84 -16.92
N GLY A 44 2.08 4.60 -16.55
CA GLY A 44 3.04 3.52 -16.59
C GLY A 44 3.36 3.38 -18.06
N THR A 45 4.53 3.85 -18.45
CA THR A 45 5.10 3.45 -19.73
C THR A 45 5.03 1.93 -19.74
N ASP A 46 4.34 1.36 -20.72
CA ASP A 46 4.33 -0.09 -20.92
C ASP A 46 5.73 -0.50 -21.39
N LEU A 47 6.61 -0.69 -20.40
CA LEU A 47 7.99 -1.10 -20.59
C LEU A 47 8.08 -2.56 -21.02
N SER A 48 6.98 -3.31 -21.08
CA SER A 48 6.99 -4.71 -21.52
C SER A 48 7.50 -4.82 -22.95
N SER A 49 7.06 -3.91 -23.84
CA SER A 49 7.53 -3.80 -25.23
C SER A 49 9.05 -3.59 -25.32
N VAL A 50 9.57 -2.59 -24.60
CA VAL A 50 11.00 -2.26 -24.54
C VAL A 50 11.82 -3.41 -23.94
N SER A 51 11.29 -4.06 -22.90
CA SER A 51 11.96 -5.18 -22.22
C SER A 51 12.04 -6.41 -23.12
N SER A 52 10.94 -6.74 -23.79
CA SER A 52 10.84 -7.84 -24.74
C SER A 52 11.75 -7.63 -25.95
N GLU A 53 11.84 -6.40 -26.49
CA GLU A 53 12.78 -6.08 -27.58
C GLU A 53 14.25 -6.20 -27.14
N ARG A 54 14.59 -5.76 -25.92
CA ARG A 54 15.99 -5.72 -25.44
C ARG A 54 16.49 -7.05 -24.87
N TYR A 55 15.64 -7.79 -24.16
CA TYR A 55 16.02 -8.97 -23.38
C TYR A 55 15.32 -10.26 -23.84
N GLY A 56 14.31 -10.18 -24.71
CA GLY A 56 13.51 -11.33 -25.15
C GLY A 56 12.47 -11.81 -24.15
N PHE A 57 12.38 -11.19 -22.97
CA PHE A 57 11.36 -11.47 -21.95
C PHE A 57 11.02 -10.19 -21.16
N HIS A 58 9.88 -10.22 -20.48
CA HIS A 58 9.51 -9.24 -19.46
C HIS A 58 8.99 -9.97 -18.23
N LEU A 59 9.07 -9.32 -17.08
CA LEU A 59 8.50 -9.83 -15.84
C LEU A 59 7.19 -9.10 -15.57
N LYS A 60 6.20 -9.82 -15.05
CA LYS A 60 4.93 -9.28 -14.57
C LYS A 60 4.87 -9.48 -13.05
N GLU A 61 4.59 -8.40 -12.32
CA GLU A 61 4.28 -8.48 -10.89
C GLU A 61 2.94 -9.22 -10.71
N VAL A 62 2.96 -10.29 -9.91
CA VAL A 62 1.77 -11.11 -9.62
C VAL A 62 1.65 -11.44 -8.12
N GLY A 63 2.53 -10.94 -7.26
CA GLY A 63 2.65 -11.33 -5.86
C GLY A 63 1.31 -11.24 -5.14
N LYS A 64 0.69 -10.06 -5.15
CA LYS A 64 -0.63 -9.86 -4.53
C LYS A 64 -1.72 -10.74 -5.16
N GLN A 65 -1.65 -10.99 -6.46
CA GLN A 65 -2.61 -11.85 -7.18
C GLN A 65 -2.50 -13.30 -6.73
N VAL A 66 -1.31 -13.75 -6.34
CA VAL A 66 -1.04 -15.12 -5.88
C VAL A 66 -0.96 -15.23 -4.36
N GLY A 67 -1.37 -14.21 -3.59
CA GLY A 67 -1.40 -14.26 -2.13
C GLY A 67 -0.10 -13.88 -1.41
N ILE A 68 0.90 -13.36 -2.13
CA ILE A 68 2.14 -12.84 -1.55
C ILE A 68 2.02 -11.31 -1.45
N ASP A 69 1.80 -10.79 -0.23
CA ASP A 69 1.73 -9.35 0.06
C ASP A 69 2.83 -8.92 1.06
N PHE A 70 3.96 -9.60 1.04
CA PHE A 70 5.07 -9.28 1.93
C PHE A 70 5.83 -8.06 1.44
N VAL A 71 6.02 -7.09 2.33
CA VAL A 71 6.94 -5.97 2.14
C VAL A 71 7.96 -6.04 3.27
N HIS A 72 9.24 -6.09 2.89
CA HIS A 72 10.33 -6.07 3.86
C HIS A 72 10.34 -4.75 4.63
N GLU A 73 10.54 -4.83 5.94
CA GLU A 73 10.71 -3.65 6.78
C GLU A 73 12.17 -3.53 7.19
N ALA A 74 12.80 -2.42 6.78
CA ALA A 74 14.17 -2.09 7.16
C ALA A 74 14.32 -1.96 8.69
N PRO A 75 15.52 -2.27 9.23
CA PRO A 75 15.77 -2.10 10.66
C PRO A 75 15.67 -0.62 11.04
N VAL A 76 15.27 -0.35 12.28
CA VAL A 76 15.28 0.99 12.87
C VAL A 76 16.19 0.94 14.09
N LEU A 77 17.24 1.75 14.06
CA LEU A 77 18.24 1.87 15.12
C LEU A 77 18.28 3.30 15.67
N ASP A 78 19.13 3.53 16.67
CA ASP A 78 19.41 4.87 17.19
C ASP A 78 20.02 5.75 16.08
N ALA A 79 19.59 7.02 16.00
CA ALA A 79 20.03 7.97 14.98
C ALA A 79 21.56 8.19 14.97
N LYS A 80 22.25 7.93 16.09
CA LYS A 80 23.73 7.95 16.14
C LYS A 80 24.37 6.95 15.18
N LEU A 81 23.63 5.91 14.77
CA LEU A 81 24.08 4.87 13.86
C LEU A 81 23.69 5.13 12.39
N ASP A 82 23.11 6.29 12.05
CA ASP A 82 22.68 6.61 10.68
C ASP A 82 23.78 6.42 9.64
N HIS A 83 25.03 6.74 10.01
CA HIS A 83 26.20 6.60 9.16
C HIS A 83 26.57 5.15 8.79
N ILE A 84 26.09 4.15 9.55
CA ILE A 84 26.27 2.71 9.24
C ILE A 84 24.99 2.03 8.74
N MET A 85 23.85 2.72 8.73
CA MET A 85 22.57 2.14 8.34
C MET A 85 22.57 1.46 6.96
N PRO A 86 23.26 1.97 5.92
CA PRO A 86 23.31 1.27 4.64
C PRO A 86 23.91 -0.14 4.73
N ILE A 87 24.96 -0.32 5.55
CA ILE A 87 25.62 -1.62 5.74
C ILE A 87 24.72 -2.56 6.55
N ILE A 88 24.06 -2.05 7.59
CA ILE A 88 23.16 -2.86 8.42
C ILE A 88 21.93 -3.30 7.62
N ALA A 89 21.32 -2.38 6.87
CA ALA A 89 20.12 -2.67 6.09
C ALA A 89 20.37 -3.69 4.97
N SER A 90 21.61 -3.80 4.44
CA SER A 90 21.94 -4.75 3.39
C SER A 90 22.04 -6.21 3.86
N MET A 91 22.07 -6.47 5.17
CA MET A 91 22.33 -7.82 5.72
C MET A 91 21.07 -8.59 6.12
N GLY A 92 19.94 -7.90 6.34
CA GLY A 92 18.82 -8.49 7.08
C GLY A 92 17.66 -9.04 6.23
N ALA A 93 17.59 -8.73 4.94
CA ALA A 93 16.53 -9.23 4.07
C ALA A 93 16.90 -10.62 3.54
N ALA A 94 16.06 -11.63 3.78
CA ALA A 94 16.27 -12.97 3.25
C ALA A 94 14.98 -13.69 2.88
N VAL A 95 15.10 -14.56 1.88
CA VAL A 95 14.07 -15.50 1.42
C VAL A 95 14.70 -16.90 1.39
N SER A 96 14.08 -17.86 2.06
CA SER A 96 14.43 -19.28 1.97
C SER A 96 13.37 -20.02 1.15
N VAL A 97 13.82 -20.87 0.24
CA VAL A 97 12.95 -21.66 -0.64
C VAL A 97 13.08 -23.13 -0.26
N VAL A 98 12.02 -23.72 0.26
CA VAL A 98 12.02 -25.09 0.83
C VAL A 98 10.63 -25.69 0.73
N ASP A 99 10.53 -26.97 0.42
CA ASP A 99 9.29 -27.75 0.56
C ASP A 99 9.20 -28.24 2.02
N TYR A 100 8.49 -27.48 2.88
CA TYR A 100 8.51 -27.77 4.33
C TYR A 100 7.50 -28.86 4.72
N ASP A 101 6.44 -29.06 3.94
CA ASP A 101 5.37 -30.02 4.21
C ASP A 101 5.48 -31.31 3.37
N ARG A 102 6.42 -31.36 2.42
CA ARG A 102 6.74 -32.49 1.53
C ARG A 102 5.64 -32.79 0.53
N ASP A 103 4.89 -31.78 0.10
CA ASP A 103 3.85 -31.93 -0.92
C ASP A 103 4.40 -31.84 -2.36
N GLY A 104 5.70 -31.58 -2.51
CA GLY A 104 6.40 -31.48 -3.79
C GLY A 104 6.41 -30.07 -4.37
N TRP A 105 5.86 -29.07 -3.67
CA TRP A 105 5.88 -27.66 -4.07
C TRP A 105 6.83 -26.87 -3.18
N GLN A 106 7.61 -25.96 -3.77
CA GLN A 106 8.51 -25.12 -2.99
C GLN A 106 7.73 -23.99 -2.31
N ASP A 107 7.90 -23.88 -1.00
CA ASP A 107 7.38 -22.82 -0.14
C ASP A 107 8.41 -21.71 0.05
N LEU A 108 7.95 -20.56 0.55
CA LEU A 108 8.80 -19.39 0.79
C LEU A 108 8.74 -18.95 2.25
N TYR A 109 9.88 -18.96 2.94
CA TYR A 109 10.02 -18.30 4.23
C TYR A 109 10.75 -16.97 4.05
N VAL A 110 10.09 -15.86 4.39
CA VAL A 110 10.63 -14.50 4.22
C VAL A 110 10.78 -13.80 5.56
N THR A 111 11.93 -13.16 5.72
CA THR A 111 12.31 -12.49 6.97
C THR A 111 12.26 -10.98 6.83
N SER A 112 11.87 -10.31 7.91
CA SER A 112 11.86 -8.85 8.01
C SER A 112 12.90 -8.39 9.04
N SER A 113 13.40 -7.16 8.92
CA SER A 113 14.54 -6.69 9.72
C SER A 113 14.15 -5.69 10.81
N ARG A 114 12.99 -5.06 10.71
CA ARG A 114 12.45 -4.19 11.78
C ARG A 114 12.14 -5.02 13.02
N LYS A 115 12.74 -4.70 14.16
CA LYS A 115 12.41 -5.34 15.44
C LYS A 115 10.89 -5.36 15.68
N GLY A 116 10.36 -6.55 15.96
CA GLY A 116 8.93 -6.75 16.21
C GLY A 116 8.06 -6.87 14.95
N SER A 117 8.62 -6.78 13.74
CA SER A 117 7.91 -7.17 12.53
C SER A 117 7.72 -8.69 12.47
N LEU A 118 6.75 -9.12 11.67
CA LEU A 118 6.47 -10.53 11.47
C LEU A 118 7.18 -11.06 10.22
N ASN A 119 7.74 -12.25 10.33
CA ASN A 119 8.14 -13.06 9.19
C ASN A 119 6.90 -13.74 8.59
N ARG A 120 7.02 -14.20 7.34
CA ARG A 120 5.95 -14.92 6.64
C ARG A 120 6.46 -16.26 6.12
N LEU A 121 5.60 -17.27 6.15
CA LEU A 121 5.83 -18.60 5.60
C LEU A 121 4.70 -18.83 4.62
N TYR A 122 4.99 -18.65 3.35
CA TYR A 122 4.04 -18.83 2.27
C TYR A 122 4.08 -20.28 1.80
N ARG A 123 3.05 -21.04 2.15
CA ARG A 123 2.81 -22.38 1.63
C ARG A 123 2.33 -22.29 0.19
N ASN A 124 2.97 -23.00 -0.73
CA ASN A 124 2.56 -23.08 -2.12
C ASN A 124 1.38 -24.03 -2.29
N LEU A 125 0.32 -23.59 -2.96
CA LEU A 125 -0.90 -24.36 -3.16
C LEU A 125 -0.95 -25.07 -4.53
N GLY A 126 0.21 -25.46 -5.07
CA GLY A 126 0.30 -26.21 -6.32
C GLY A 126 -0.25 -25.49 -7.54
N GLY A 127 0.02 -24.17 -7.65
CA GLY A 127 -0.46 -23.34 -8.75
C GLY A 127 -1.76 -22.57 -8.47
N MET A 128 -2.37 -22.76 -7.30
CA MET A 128 -3.51 -21.95 -6.83
C MET A 128 -3.10 -20.69 -6.05
N GLY A 129 -1.80 -20.42 -5.96
CA GLY A 129 -1.22 -19.29 -5.22
C GLY A 129 -0.52 -19.75 -3.94
N PHE A 130 -0.44 -18.85 -2.97
CA PHE A 130 0.25 -19.05 -1.71
C PHE A 130 -0.66 -18.67 -0.52
N GLU A 131 -0.48 -19.39 0.58
CA GLU A 131 -1.14 -19.10 1.86
C GLU A 131 -0.07 -18.78 2.92
N ASP A 132 -0.24 -17.68 3.66
CA ASP A 132 0.64 -17.41 4.80
C ASP A 132 0.22 -18.23 6.03
N VAL A 133 1.10 -19.16 6.40
CA VAL A 133 0.92 -20.09 7.52
C VAL A 133 1.88 -19.82 8.68
N ALA A 134 2.65 -18.72 8.66
CA ALA A 134 3.71 -18.45 9.66
C ALA A 134 3.21 -18.46 11.11
N ALA A 135 2.04 -17.86 11.34
CA ALA A 135 1.44 -17.78 12.67
C ALA A 135 1.02 -19.17 13.16
N ALA A 136 0.41 -19.99 12.30
CA ALA A 136 -0.01 -21.35 12.63
C ALA A 136 1.20 -22.25 12.96
N MET A 137 2.33 -22.01 12.29
CA MET A 137 3.58 -22.74 12.50
C MET A 137 4.44 -22.18 13.64
N GLY A 138 4.04 -21.08 14.28
CA GLY A 138 4.78 -20.46 15.39
C GLY A 138 6.13 -19.84 14.97
N VAL A 139 6.27 -19.46 13.70
CA VAL A 139 7.52 -18.89 13.15
C VAL A 139 7.36 -17.43 12.70
N ALA A 140 6.22 -16.81 12.96
CA ALA A 140 5.94 -15.42 12.57
C ALA A 140 6.71 -14.39 13.41
N ASP A 141 6.81 -14.59 14.73
CA ASP A 141 7.24 -13.54 15.67
C ASP A 141 8.68 -13.71 16.21
N VAL A 142 9.50 -14.53 15.54
CA VAL A 142 10.91 -14.76 15.91
C VAL A 142 11.74 -13.46 15.95
N ASN A 143 11.34 -12.44 15.19
CA ASN A 143 11.98 -11.12 15.16
C ASN A 143 11.56 -10.18 16.33
N ARG A 144 10.75 -10.67 17.28
CA ARG A 144 10.33 -9.91 18.47
C ARG A 144 11.39 -9.91 19.56
N ALA A 145 11.97 -11.08 19.84
CA ALA A 145 13.02 -11.27 20.85
C ALA A 145 14.42 -11.45 20.24
N GLY A 146 14.49 -11.83 18.96
CA GLY A 146 15.75 -12.06 18.23
C GLY A 146 15.88 -11.21 16.97
N VAL A 147 16.82 -11.61 16.13
CA VAL A 147 17.03 -11.11 14.77
C VAL A 147 16.80 -12.27 13.80
N SER A 148 16.09 -12.00 12.71
CA SER A 148 15.94 -12.94 11.61
C SER A 148 16.91 -12.57 10.49
N MET A 149 17.75 -13.52 10.06
CA MET A 149 18.65 -13.37 8.92
C MET A 149 18.66 -14.65 8.08
N GLY A 150 19.00 -14.52 6.81
CA GLY A 150 19.33 -15.66 5.95
C GLY A 150 20.82 -16.00 6.00
N SER A 151 21.15 -17.25 5.70
CA SER A 151 22.53 -17.73 5.50
C SER A 151 22.95 -17.64 4.04
#